data_AF-A0A2H5YY52-F1
#
_entry.id   AF-A0A2H5YY52-F1
#
_cell.length_a   1.000
_cell.length_b   1.000
_cell.length_c   1.000
_cell.angle_alpha   90.00
_cell.angle_beta   90.00
_cell.angle_gamma   90.00
#
_symmetry.space_group_name_H-M   'P 1'
#
loop_
_entity.id
_entity.type
_entity.pdbx_description
1 polymer ?
#
loop_
_entity_poly.entity_id
_entity_poly.type
_entity_poly.pdbx_seq_one_letter_code
_entity_poly.pdbx_strand_id
1 'polypeptide(L)'
;MRAQGLTLLEVILAIGVLAIVLLAFTGLQITSLRASAQGRITQAMVREAQNFLETLRANPTSIPGRCTQTLSLGGTSASCQYIPCSLNGTSLNCTTGVSNPRAYRITLEVPANRPRMTLETVVYVP
;
A
#
# COMPACT_ATOMS: atom_id res chain seq x y z
N MET A 1 23.02 61.12 11.42
CA MET A 1 22.32 59.82 11.46
C MET A 1 23.07 58.95 12.46
N ARG A 2 22.51 58.71 13.64
CA ARG A 2 23.15 57.88 14.68
C ARG A 2 23.07 56.44 14.21
N ALA A 3 24.20 55.87 13.77
CA ALA A 3 24.32 54.43 13.60
C ALA A 3 24.28 53.82 15.00
N GLN A 4 23.09 53.38 15.43
CA GLN A 4 22.96 52.55 16.62
C GLN A 4 23.58 51.20 16.26
N GLY A 5 24.80 50.96 16.73
CA GLY A 5 25.49 49.69 16.55
C GLY A 5 24.66 48.57 17.19
N LEU A 6 24.53 47.45 16.48
CA LEU A 6 23.83 46.26 16.94
C LEU A 6 24.34 45.90 18.34
N THR A 7 23.47 45.96 19.33
CA THR A 7 23.85 45.53 20.68
C THR A 7 24.09 44.02 20.66
N LEU A 8 25.05 43.53 21.45
CA LEU A 8 25.36 42.09 21.51
C LEU A 8 24.11 41.27 21.88
N LEU A 9 23.25 41.85 22.73
CA LEU A 9 21.94 41.31 23.09
C LEU A 9 21.03 41.11 21.87
N GLU A 10 20.96 42.09 20.98
CA GLU A 10 20.10 42.06 19.79
C GLU A 10 20.56 41.00 18.79
N VAL A 11 21.87 40.82 18.62
CA VAL A 11 22.44 39.73 17.80
C VAL A 11 22.02 38.36 18.34
N ILE A 12 22.16 38.14 19.65
CA ILE A 12 21.80 36.87 20.29
C ILE A 12 20.30 36.60 20.13
N LEU A 13 19.47 37.63 20.31
CA LEU A 13 18.02 37.51 20.20
C LEU A 13 17.61 37.20 18.75
N ALA A 14 18.23 37.86 17.77
CA ALA A 14 18.02 37.59 16.36
C ALA A 14 18.41 36.14 15.97
N ILE A 15 19.56 35.64 16.44
CA ILE A 15 20.00 34.26 16.20
C ILE A 15 19.04 33.25 16.87
N GLY A 16 18.60 33.54 18.10
CA GLY A 16 17.65 32.69 18.82
C GLY A 16 16.30 32.56 18.09
N VAL A 17 15.73 33.68 17.65
CA VAL A 17 14.48 33.69 16.87
C VAL A 17 14.67 32.96 15.54
N LEU A 18 15.78 33.22 14.83
CA LEU A 18 16.11 32.54 13.58
C LEU A 18 16.18 31.02 13.75
N ALA A 19 16.82 30.54 14.81
CA ALA A 19 16.93 29.11 15.10
C ALA A 19 15.55 28.45 15.29
N ILE A 20 14.66 29.08 16.06
CA ILE A 20 13.30 28.57 16.31
C ILE A 20 12.50 28.48 15.00
N VAL A 21 12.59 29.51 14.14
CA VAL A 21 11.90 29.54 12.84
C VAL A 21 12.40 28.42 11.93
N LEU A 22 13.71 28.18 11.86
CA LEU A 22 14.30 27.11 11.06
C LEU A 22 13.88 25.72 11.57
N LEU A 23 13.87 25.51 12.89
CA LEU A 23 13.40 24.27 13.52
C LEU A 23 11.92 23.99 13.18
N ALA A 24 11.06 25.01 13.23
CA ALA A 24 9.66 24.87 12.84
C ALA A 24 9.50 24.50 11.34
N PHE A 25 10.24 25.17 10.45
CA PHE A 25 10.18 24.90 9.01
C PHE A 25 10.69 23.50 8.65
N THR A 26 11.80 23.06 9.25
CA THR A 26 12.35 21.72 9.00
C THR A 26 11.41 20.61 9.46
N GLY A 27 10.69 20.79 10.58
CA GLY A 27 9.67 19.85 11.04
C GLY A 27 8.53 19.63 10.01
N LEU A 28 8.11 20.70 9.33
CA LEU A 28 7.08 20.66 8.28
C LEU A 28 7.59 19.99 6.97
N GLN A 29 8.88 20.13 6.66
CA GLN A 29 9.48 19.48 5.48
C GLN A 29 9.67 17.97 5.68
N ILE A 30 10.04 17.53 6.89
CA ILE A 30 10.21 16.10 7.20
C ILE A 30 8.88 15.34 7.11
N THR A 31 7.80 15.96 7.58
CA THR A 31 6.45 15.36 7.54
C THR A 31 5.94 15.19 6.11
N SER A 32 6.14 16.18 5.24
CA SER A 32 5.78 16.08 3.82
C SER A 32 6.61 15.05 3.04
N LEU A 33 7.91 14.94 3.33
CA LEU A 33 8.78 13.92 2.73
C LEU A 33 8.37 12.49 3.12
N ARG A 34 8.07 12.26 4.41
CA ARG A 34 7.60 10.96 4.90
C ARG A 34 6.25 10.57 4.30
N ALA A 35 5.32 11.53 4.21
CA ALA A 35 4.02 11.30 3.58
C ALA A 35 4.15 10.95 2.08
N SER A 36 5.03 11.64 1.37
CA SER A 36 5.26 11.42 -0.07
C SER A 36 5.95 10.09 -0.37
N ALA A 37 6.96 9.72 0.44
CA ALA A 37 7.63 8.44 0.32
C ALA A 37 6.68 7.27 0.58
N GLN A 38 5.85 7.38 1.62
CA GLN A 38 4.85 6.36 1.95
C GLN A 38 3.83 6.20 0.82
N GLY A 39 3.31 7.30 0.26
CA GLY A 39 2.33 7.26 -0.84
C GLY A 39 2.89 6.65 -2.13
N ARG A 40 4.17 6.88 -2.45
CA ARG A 40 4.79 6.26 -3.63
C ARG A 40 4.92 4.74 -3.48
N ILE A 41 5.31 4.27 -2.29
CA ILE A 41 5.43 2.83 -2.01
C ILE A 41 4.06 2.16 -2.10
N THR A 42 3.02 2.76 -1.52
CA THR A 42 1.66 2.18 -1.58
C THR A 42 1.15 2.06 -3.01
N GLN A 43 1.36 3.09 -3.84
CA GLN A 43 0.91 3.10 -5.23
C GLN A 43 1.60 2.04 -6.09
N ALA A 44 2.92 1.86 -5.91
CA ALA A 44 3.66 0.81 -6.60
C ALA A 44 3.12 -0.57 -6.24
N MET A 45 2.88 -0.82 -4.94
CA MET A 45 2.30 -2.07 -4.45
C MET A 45 0.91 -2.35 -5.01
N VAL A 46 0.02 -1.34 -4.98
CA VAL A 46 -1.35 -1.45 -5.51
C VAL A 46 -1.33 -1.79 -6.99
N ARG A 47 -0.46 -1.13 -7.76
CA ARG A 47 -0.34 -1.34 -9.21
C ARG A 47 0.12 -2.76 -9.53
N GLU A 48 1.11 -3.28 -8.81
CA GLU A 48 1.54 -4.67 -9.00
C GLU A 48 0.47 -5.68 -8.57
N ALA A 49 -0.23 -5.42 -7.47
CA ALA A 49 -1.34 -6.26 -7.02
C ALA A 49 -2.46 -6.31 -8.06
N GLN A 50 -2.83 -5.17 -8.65
CA GLN A 50 -3.82 -5.10 -9.72
C GLN A 50 -3.36 -5.85 -10.96
N ASN A 51 -2.09 -5.71 -11.36
CA ASN A 51 -1.55 -6.43 -12.53
C ASN A 51 -1.55 -7.95 -12.32
N PHE A 52 -1.24 -8.41 -11.11
CA PHE A 52 -1.33 -9.82 -10.74
C PHE A 52 -2.77 -10.33 -10.79
N LEU A 53 -3.72 -9.58 -10.22
CA LEU A 53 -5.15 -9.91 -10.29
C LEU A 53 -5.67 -9.95 -11.73
N GLU A 54 -5.22 -9.04 -12.59
CA GLU A 54 -5.59 -9.03 -14.01
C GLU A 54 -5.06 -10.26 -14.74
N THR A 55 -3.85 -10.69 -14.41
CA THR A 55 -3.28 -11.95 -14.93
C THR A 55 -4.11 -13.17 -14.50
N LEU A 56 -4.58 -13.18 -13.25
CA LEU A 56 -5.49 -14.24 -12.76
C LEU A 56 -6.87 -14.18 -13.42
N ARG A 57 -7.37 -12.97 -13.71
CA ARG A 57 -8.63 -12.77 -14.43
C ARG A 57 -8.56 -13.21 -15.88
N ALA A 58 -7.42 -12.99 -16.55
CA ALA A 58 -7.19 -13.42 -17.92
C ALA A 58 -7.12 -14.96 -18.05
N ASN A 59 -6.67 -15.67 -17.01
CA ASN A 59 -6.59 -17.12 -17.00
C ASN A 59 -7.07 -17.73 -15.67
N PRO A 60 -8.39 -17.84 -15.46
CA PRO A 60 -8.96 -18.23 -14.17
C PRO A 60 -8.70 -19.70 -13.81
N THR A 61 -8.46 -20.58 -14.79
CA THR A 61 -8.13 -21.99 -14.53
C THR A 61 -6.73 -22.16 -13.93
N SER A 62 -5.85 -21.17 -14.10
CA SER A 62 -4.50 -21.17 -13.54
C SER A 62 -4.41 -20.70 -12.08
N ILE A 63 -5.51 -20.20 -11.50
CA ILE A 63 -5.55 -19.64 -10.13
C ILE A 63 -4.97 -20.60 -9.08
N PRO A 64 -5.34 -21.90 -9.03
CA PRO A 64 -4.80 -22.82 -8.03
C PRO A 64 -3.28 -23.01 -8.09
N GLY A 65 -2.67 -22.85 -9.27
CA GLY A 65 -1.23 -22.98 -9.48
C GLY A 65 -0.45 -21.67 -9.35
N ARG A 66 -1.12 -20.52 -9.46
CA ARG A 66 -0.51 -19.18 -9.43
C ARG A 66 -0.66 -18.47 -8.09
N CYS A 67 -1.78 -18.70 -7.40
CA CYS A 67 -2.03 -18.15 -6.07
C CYS A 67 -1.44 -19.09 -5.01
N THR A 68 -0.11 -19.12 -4.95
CA THR A 68 0.63 -19.81 -3.89
C THR A 68 0.62 -18.95 -2.63
N GLN A 69 0.51 -19.58 -1.45
CA GLN A 69 0.37 -18.93 -0.14
C GLN A 69 1.34 -17.75 0.12
N THR A 70 2.48 -17.71 -0.57
CA THR A 70 3.44 -16.61 -0.54
C THR A 70 3.77 -16.17 -1.97
N LEU A 71 3.77 -14.86 -2.23
CA LEU A 71 4.16 -14.21 -3.46
C LEU A 71 4.93 -12.92 -3.15
N SER A 72 5.69 -12.38 -4.11
CA SER A 72 6.41 -11.11 -3.94
C SER A 72 5.76 -10.02 -4.79
N LEU A 73 5.28 -8.94 -4.17
CA LEU A 73 4.85 -7.71 -4.87
C LEU A 73 5.70 -6.55 -4.40
N GLY A 74 6.26 -5.81 -5.33
CA GLY A 74 7.03 -4.60 -5.09
C GLY A 74 8.22 -4.82 -4.17
N GLY A 75 8.77 -6.05 -4.16
CA GLY A 75 9.85 -6.46 -3.26
C GLY A 75 9.41 -6.80 -1.82
N THR A 76 8.11 -6.88 -1.56
CA THR A 76 7.53 -7.29 -0.25
C THR A 76 6.77 -8.61 -0.39
N SER A 77 6.90 -9.47 0.61
CA SER A 77 6.14 -10.72 0.69
C SER A 77 4.65 -10.41 0.89
N ALA A 78 3.80 -11.01 0.06
CA ALA A 78 2.36 -11.04 0.20
C ALA A 78 1.86 -12.48 0.27
N SER A 79 0.72 -12.69 0.91
CA SER A 79 -0.03 -13.93 0.87
C SER A 79 -1.16 -13.85 -0.14
N CYS A 80 -1.30 -14.91 -0.93
CA CYS A 80 -2.46 -15.09 -1.80
C CYS A 80 -3.24 -16.31 -1.32
N GLN A 81 -4.51 -16.11 -1.02
CA GLN A 81 -5.46 -17.18 -0.71
C GLN A 81 -6.55 -17.19 -1.78
N TYR A 82 -6.93 -18.38 -2.21
CA TYR A 82 -8.06 -18.57 -3.11
C TYR A 82 -9.06 -19.55 -2.49
N ILE A 83 -10.34 -19.29 -2.71
CA ILE A 83 -11.45 -20.16 -2.31
C ILE A 83 -12.31 -20.40 -3.55
N PRO A 84 -12.46 -21.66 -4.00
CA PRO A 84 -13.34 -21.97 -5.11
C PRO A 84 -14.81 -21.72 -4.73
N CYS A 85 -15.60 -21.24 -5.69
CA CYS A 85 -17.00 -20.91 -5.51
C CYS A 85 -17.86 -21.62 -6.56
N SER A 86 -19.00 -22.16 -6.13
CA SER A 86 -20.06 -22.67 -6.99
C SER A 86 -21.21 -21.66 -7.08
N LEU A 87 -21.98 -21.74 -8.17
CA LEU A 87 -23.23 -21.00 -8.28
C LEU A 87 -24.35 -21.82 -7.63
N ASN A 88 -25.06 -21.22 -6.70
CA ASN A 88 -26.29 -21.76 -6.12
C ASN A 88 -27.44 -20.82 -6.50
N GLY A 89 -28.07 -21.10 -7.65
CA GLY A 89 -29.03 -20.20 -8.28
C GLY A 89 -28.36 -18.90 -8.73
N THR A 90 -28.77 -17.78 -8.14
CA THR A 90 -28.20 -16.43 -8.37
C THR A 90 -27.11 -16.05 -7.37
N SER A 91 -26.82 -16.89 -6.38
CA SER A 91 -25.82 -16.60 -5.34
C SER A 91 -24.52 -17.37 -5.56
N LEU A 92 -23.40 -16.74 -5.19
CA LEU A 92 -22.09 -17.39 -5.14
C LEU A 92 -21.90 -18.01 -3.76
N ASN A 93 -21.62 -19.32 -3.73
CA ASN A 93 -21.27 -20.03 -2.52
C ASN A 93 -19.80 -20.46 -2.59
N CYS A 94 -18.94 -19.87 -1.75
CA CYS A 94 -17.50 -20.12 -1.72
C CYS A 94 -17.16 -21.06 -0.57
N THR A 95 -16.75 -22.29 -0.89
CA THR A 95 -16.41 -23.33 0.10
C THR A 95 -15.21 -24.14 -0.36
N THR A 96 -14.50 -24.75 0.58
CA THR A 96 -13.42 -25.69 0.26
C THR A 96 -14.00 -26.99 -0.31
N GLY A 97 -13.34 -27.58 -1.31
CA GLY A 97 -13.74 -28.88 -1.89
C GLY A 97 -14.73 -28.83 -3.06
N VAL A 98 -14.95 -27.68 -3.70
CA VAL A 98 -15.72 -27.60 -4.95
C VAL A 98 -14.89 -28.17 -6.11
N SER A 99 -15.38 -29.24 -6.75
CA SER A 99 -14.69 -29.93 -7.85
C SER A 99 -14.80 -29.22 -9.20
N ASN A 100 -15.88 -28.45 -9.42
CA ASN A 100 -16.10 -27.71 -10.67
C ASN A 100 -16.49 -26.24 -10.36
N PRO A 101 -15.53 -25.41 -9.94
CA PRO A 101 -15.80 -24.03 -9.55
C PRO A 101 -16.23 -23.18 -10.74
N ARG A 102 -17.26 -22.36 -10.54
CA ARG A 102 -17.75 -21.36 -11.49
C ARG A 102 -17.13 -19.98 -11.24
N ALA A 103 -16.52 -19.79 -10.08
CA ALA A 103 -15.73 -18.63 -9.75
C ALA A 103 -14.69 -18.97 -8.67
N TYR A 104 -13.76 -18.06 -8.45
CA TYR A 104 -12.80 -18.11 -7.35
C TYR A 104 -12.81 -16.78 -6.62
N ARG A 105 -12.93 -16.83 -5.30
CA ARG A 105 -12.70 -15.68 -4.43
C ARG A 105 -11.23 -15.65 -4.06
N ILE A 106 -10.55 -14.56 -4.41
CA ILE A 106 -9.13 -14.37 -4.17
C ILE A 106 -8.98 -13.28 -3.12
N THR A 107 -8.24 -13.59 -2.07
CA THR A 107 -7.85 -12.65 -1.02
C THR A 107 -6.33 -12.51 -1.08
N LEU A 108 -5.88 -11.31 -1.41
CA LEU A 108 -4.48 -10.95 -1.46
C LEU A 108 -4.18 -10.08 -0.25
N GLU A 109 -3.26 -10.50 0.60
CA GLU A 109 -2.90 -9.79 1.81
C GLU A 109 -1.39 -9.56 1.82
N VAL A 110 -0.93 -8.38 2.20
CA VAL A 110 0.51 -8.07 2.29
C VAL A 110 0.92 -8.02 3.77
N PRO A 111 1.48 -9.12 4.34
CA PRO A 111 1.81 -9.18 5.75
C PRO A 111 3.23 -8.63 5.98
N ALA A 112 3.39 -7.30 6.00
CA ALA A 112 4.35 -6.63 6.90
C ALA A 112 4.38 -5.10 6.76
N ASN A 113 4.51 -4.44 7.92
CA ASN A 113 5.02 -3.09 8.14
C ASN A 113 4.54 -1.99 7.18
N ARG A 114 3.35 -1.46 7.48
CA ARG A 114 2.79 -0.18 7.00
C ARG A 114 3.16 0.18 5.55
N PRO A 115 2.23 -0.01 4.60
CA PRO A 115 0.80 -0.23 4.79
C PRO A 115 0.45 -1.71 4.79
N ARG A 116 -0.45 -2.11 5.69
CA ARG A 116 -1.20 -3.35 5.50
C ARG A 116 -2.19 -3.13 4.36
N MET A 117 -2.19 -4.02 3.37
CA MET A 117 -3.11 -3.96 2.25
C MET A 117 -3.76 -5.33 2.09
N THR A 118 -5.08 -5.34 1.99
CA THR A 118 -5.88 -6.52 1.68
C THR A 118 -6.75 -6.19 0.49
N LEU A 119 -6.61 -6.94 -0.60
CA LEU A 119 -7.53 -6.88 -1.74
C LEU A 119 -8.34 -8.16 -1.78
N GLU A 120 -9.63 -8.02 -2.00
CA GLU A 120 -10.53 -9.13 -2.24
C GLU A 120 -11.19 -8.95 -3.59
N THR A 121 -11.19 -10.01 -4.40
CA THR A 121 -11.87 -10.01 -5.69
C THR A 121 -12.48 -11.37 -5.97
N VAL A 122 -13.53 -11.39 -6.78
CA VAL A 122 -14.11 -12.62 -7.33
C VAL A 122 -13.79 -12.67 -8.82
N VAL A 123 -13.27 -13.81 -9.28
CA VAL A 123 -12.96 -14.06 -10.69
C VAL A 123 -13.85 -15.21 -11.16
N TYR A 124 -14.65 -14.96 -12.20
CA TYR A 124 -15.52 -15.98 -12.79
C TYR A 124 -14.75 -16.85 -13.78
N VAL A 125 -15.05 -18.14 -13.77
CA VAL A 125 -14.58 -19.09 -14.78
C VAL A 125 -15.63 -19.12 -15.90
N PRO A 126 -15.24 -18.90 -17.17
CA PRO A 126 -16.18 -19.00 -18.30
C PRO A 126 -16.81 -20.40 -18.39
#